data_AF-A0A2V9S446-F1
#
_entry.id   AF-A0A2V9S446-F1
#
_cell.length_a   1.000
_cell.length_b   1.000
_cell.length_c   1.000
_cell.angle_alpha   90.00
_cell.angle_beta   90.00
_cell.angle_gamma   90.00
#
_symmetry.space_group_name_H-M   'P 1'
#
loop_
_entity.id
_entity.type
_entity.pdbx_description
1 polymer ?
#
loop_
_entity_poly.entity_id
_entity_poly.type
_entity_poly.pdbx_seq_one_letter_code
_entity_poly.pdbx_strand_id
1 'polypeptide(L)'
;MNYEPKQILLLHANQLEADHISELIGLFRKRGYRFITALSDQAYGLPDTFIGEEGSGWLDHWAITLGKPPQGAPSVPQWVNERWKVLRTPQP
;
A
#
# COMPACT_ATOMS: atom_id res chain seq x y z
N MET A 1 2.79 -1.41 22.48
CA MET A 1 2.96 -2.25 21.27
C MET A 1 4.05 -1.58 20.44
N ASN A 2 5.15 -2.26 20.13
CA ASN A 2 6.35 -1.64 19.55
C ASN A 2 6.87 -2.38 18.31
N TYR A 3 5.96 -3.05 17.59
CA TYR A 3 6.30 -3.84 16.41
C TYR A 3 5.90 -3.08 15.15
N GLU A 4 6.89 -2.78 14.32
CA GLU A 4 6.72 -2.22 12.98
C GLU A 4 7.29 -3.25 11.99
N PRO A 5 6.45 -3.84 11.11
CA PRO A 5 6.94 -4.82 10.14
C PRO A 5 7.90 -4.15 9.14
N LYS A 6 8.93 -4.87 8.70
CA LYS A 6 9.77 -4.46 7.58
C LYS A 6 8.86 -4.10 6.39
N GLN A 7 9.01 -2.92 5.82
CA GLN A 7 8.08 -2.40 4.80
C GLN A 7 8.47 -2.87 3.39
N ILE A 8 7.49 -2.98 2.50
CA ILE A 8 7.66 -3.20 1.05
C ILE A 8 7.16 -1.97 0.30
N LEU A 9 7.97 -1.47 -0.61
CA LEU A 9 7.61 -0.41 -1.55
C LEU A 9 7.32 -1.02 -2.92
N LEU A 10 6.11 -0.84 -3.43
CA LEU A 10 5.72 -1.21 -4.78
C LEU A 10 5.99 -0.04 -5.73
N LEU A 11 6.77 -0.27 -6.78
CA LEU A 11 7.05 0.68 -7.86
C LEU A 11 6.74 0.03 -9.20
N HIS A 12 6.51 0.86 -10.22
CA HIS A 12 6.33 0.41 -11.59
C HIS A 12 7.52 0.85 -12.43
N ALA A 13 8.06 -0.02 -13.27
CA ALA A 13 9.14 0.34 -14.18
C ALA A 13 8.60 1.19 -15.34
N ASN A 14 8.33 2.47 -15.08
CA ASN A 14 7.83 3.45 -16.03
C ASN A 14 8.75 4.68 -16.08
N GLN A 15 8.48 5.60 -17.02
CA GLN A 15 9.35 6.76 -17.25
C GLN A 15 9.39 7.73 -16.07
N LEU A 16 8.24 7.99 -15.44
CA LEU A 16 8.16 8.86 -14.26
C LEU A 16 9.04 8.33 -13.12
N GLU A 17 8.96 7.02 -12.84
CA GLU A 17 9.78 6.38 -11.82
C GLU A 17 11.26 6.41 -12.23
N ALA A 18 11.60 6.16 -13.50
CA ALA A 18 12.98 6.24 -13.98
C ALA A 18 13.59 7.63 -13.78
N ASP A 19 12.83 8.70 -14.05
CA ASP A 19 13.28 10.09 -13.93
C ASP A 19 13.52 10.49 -12.46
N HIS A 20 12.80 9.90 -11.50
CA HIS A 20 12.81 10.32 -10.08
C HIS A 20 13.34 9.29 -9.07
N ILE A 21 13.63 8.05 -9.48
CA ILE A 21 14.00 6.95 -8.56
C ILE A 21 15.21 7.30 -7.69
N SER A 22 16.19 8.01 -8.24
CA SER A 22 17.40 8.41 -7.50
C SER A 22 17.08 9.37 -6.35
N GLU A 23 16.18 10.32 -6.58
CA GLU A 23 15.74 11.29 -5.56
C GLU A 23 14.94 10.59 -4.46
N LEU A 24 14.04 9.68 -4.85
CA LEU A 24 13.25 8.86 -3.93
C LEU A 24 14.14 8.00 -3.02
N ILE A 25 15.14 7.31 -3.60
CA ILE A 25 16.12 6.53 -2.83
C ILE A 25 16.93 7.43 -1.89
N GLY A 26 17.33 8.63 -2.35
CA GLY A 26 18.02 9.61 -1.52
C GLY A 26 17.21 10.05 -0.31
N LEU A 27 15.90 10.28 -0.49
CA LEU A 27 14.98 10.63 0.59
C LEU A 27 14.87 9.51 1.63
N PHE A 28 14.74 8.25 1.19
CA PHE A 28 14.70 7.10 2.12
C PHE A 28 15.97 7.00 2.95
N ARG A 29 17.14 7.12 2.33
CA ARG A 29 18.42 7.11 3.05
C ARG A 29 18.52 8.26 4.05
N LYS A 30 18.11 9.47 3.66
CA LYS A 30 18.09 10.65 4.56
C LYS A 30 17.19 10.44 5.78
N ARG A 31 16.10 9.71 5.62
CA ARG A 31 15.19 9.33 6.71
C ARG A 31 15.68 8.13 7.55
N GLY A 32 16.85 7.56 7.24
CA GLY A 32 17.45 6.46 7.98
C GLY A 32 17.01 5.06 7.53
N TYR A 33 16.27 4.94 6.42
CA TYR A 33 15.90 3.63 5.89
C TYR A 33 17.09 2.90 5.27
N ARG A 34 17.02 1.56 5.33
CA ARG A 34 17.94 0.65 4.64
C ARG A 34 17.14 -0.25 3.70
N PHE A 35 17.71 -0.55 2.55
CA PHE A 35 17.13 -1.50 1.59
C PHE A 35 17.55 -2.92 1.99
N ILE A 36 16.56 -3.79 2.16
CA ILE A 36 16.71 -5.17 2.63
C ILE A 36 15.78 -6.10 1.85
N THR A 37 16.00 -7.40 1.96
CA THR A 37 14.96 -8.39 1.63
C THR A 37 13.92 -8.43 2.77
N ALA A 38 12.72 -7.90 2.53
CA ALA A 38 11.72 -7.71 3.59
C ALA A 38 10.97 -9.00 3.98
N LEU A 39 10.87 -9.97 3.06
CA LEU A 39 10.03 -11.17 3.22
C LEU A 39 10.40 -12.10 4.39
N SER A 40 11.58 -11.89 5.01
CA SER A 40 11.96 -12.65 6.21
C SER A 40 11.25 -12.17 7.48
N ASP A 41 10.43 -11.11 7.41
CA ASP A 41 9.64 -10.66 8.55
C ASP A 41 8.50 -11.65 8.85
N GLN A 42 8.24 -11.90 10.13
CA GLN A 42 7.17 -12.79 10.58
C GLN A 42 5.78 -12.35 10.11
N ALA A 43 5.54 -11.04 9.91
CA ALA A 43 4.28 -10.56 9.37
C ALA A 43 3.94 -11.21 8.03
N TYR A 44 4.94 -11.39 7.16
CA TYR A 44 4.77 -11.99 5.84
C TYR A 44 4.58 -13.50 5.86
N GLY A 45 4.75 -14.15 7.01
CA GLY A 45 4.44 -15.56 7.22
C GLY A 45 3.03 -15.81 7.79
N LEU A 46 2.27 -14.75 8.10
CA LEU A 46 0.90 -14.90 8.57
C LEU A 46 0.04 -15.51 7.46
N PRO A 47 -0.83 -16.49 7.78
CA PRO A 47 -1.79 -17.00 6.82
C PRO A 47 -2.61 -15.86 6.22
N ASP A 48 -2.89 -15.94 4.93
CA ASP A 48 -3.91 -15.11 4.28
C ASP A 48 -5.03 -16.05 3.83
N THR A 49 -6.12 -16.08 4.60
CA THR A 49 -7.31 -16.89 4.29
C THR A 49 -8.45 -16.02 3.75
N PHE A 50 -8.18 -14.76 3.40
CA PHE A 50 -9.21 -13.87 2.91
C PHE A 50 -9.66 -14.25 1.50
N ILE A 51 -10.98 -14.30 1.31
CA ILE A 51 -11.64 -14.53 0.02
C ILE A 51 -12.76 -13.48 -0.09
N GLY A 52 -12.65 -12.56 -1.04
CA GLY A 52 -13.61 -11.47 -1.22
C GLY A 52 -13.48 -10.75 -2.57
N GLU A 53 -14.50 -9.98 -2.94
CA GLU A 53 -14.56 -9.27 -4.24
C GLU A 53 -13.66 -8.03 -4.28
N GLU A 54 -13.50 -7.35 -3.14
CA GLU A 54 -12.64 -6.18 -3.03
C GLU A 54 -11.25 -6.59 -2.56
N GLY A 55 -10.22 -6.20 -3.32
CA GLY A 55 -8.82 -6.34 -2.92
C GLY A 55 -8.47 -5.34 -1.82
N SER A 56 -8.94 -5.57 -0.60
CA SER A 56 -8.53 -4.81 0.57
C SER A 56 -7.01 -4.94 0.79
N GLY A 57 -6.41 -3.98 1.50
CA GLY A 57 -4.97 -4.02 1.75
C GLY A 57 -4.57 -5.24 2.58
N TRP A 58 -3.31 -5.69 2.47
CA TRP A 58 -2.81 -6.84 3.23
C TRP A 58 -3.04 -6.71 4.74
N LEU A 59 -2.99 -5.48 5.27
CA LEU A 59 -3.28 -5.21 6.68
C LEU A 59 -4.72 -5.61 7.08
N ASP A 60 -5.70 -5.42 6.19
CA ASP A 60 -7.08 -5.82 6.43
C ASP A 60 -7.23 -7.35 6.36
N HIS A 61 -6.56 -8.01 5.42
CA HIS A 61 -6.56 -9.48 5.32
C HIS A 61 -5.98 -10.13 6.57
N TRP A 62 -4.86 -9.61 7.07
CA TRP A 62 -4.26 -10.07 8.33
C TRP A 62 -5.16 -9.78 9.53
N ALA A 63 -5.81 -8.62 9.59
CA ALA A 63 -6.76 -8.32 10.65
C ALA A 63 -7.89 -9.36 10.67
N ILE A 64 -8.50 -9.64 9.51
CA ILE A 64 -9.57 -10.64 9.35
C ILE A 64 -9.08 -12.03 9.77
N THR A 65 -7.91 -12.47 9.29
CA THR A 65 -7.31 -13.76 9.65
C THR A 65 -7.09 -13.88 11.16
N LEU A 66 -6.68 -12.79 11.82
CA LEU A 66 -6.47 -12.73 13.26
C LEU A 66 -7.77 -12.53 14.09
N GLY A 67 -8.94 -12.52 13.45
CA GLY A 67 -10.22 -12.28 14.12
C GLY A 67 -10.38 -10.84 14.64
N LYS A 68 -9.63 -9.90 14.07
CA LYS A 68 -9.67 -8.47 14.40
C LYS A 68 -10.49 -7.70 13.36
N PRO A 69 -11.20 -6.63 13.78
CA PRO A 69 -11.89 -5.79 12.82
C PRO A 69 -10.88 -5.07 11.91
N PRO A 70 -11.08 -5.07 10.57
CA PRO A 70 -10.30 -4.22 9.68
C PRO A 70 -10.53 -2.75 10.02
N GLN A 71 -9.51 -1.92 9.83
CA GLN A 71 -9.63 -0.47 10.11
C GLN A 71 -10.17 0.29 8.90
N GLY A 72 -10.10 -0.31 7.71
CA GLY A 72 -10.55 0.29 6.46
C GLY A 72 -9.64 1.42 5.99
N ALA A 73 -9.95 1.93 4.80
CA ALA A 73 -9.25 3.07 4.23
C ALA A 73 -9.78 4.40 4.79
N PRO A 74 -8.95 5.45 4.82
CA PRO A 74 -9.43 6.82 5.06
C PRO A 74 -10.55 7.18 4.07
N SER A 75 -11.50 8.00 4.52
CA SER A 75 -12.54 8.50 3.63
C SER A 75 -11.93 9.36 2.53
N VAL A 76 -12.27 9.05 1.28
CA VAL A 76 -11.88 9.86 0.13
C VAL A 76 -12.61 11.20 0.22
N PRO A 77 -11.92 12.36 0.16
CA PRO A 77 -12.59 13.66 0.18
C PRO A 77 -13.67 13.77 -0.90
N GLN A 78 -14.82 14.34 -0.55
CA GLN A 78 -16.01 14.35 -1.42
C GLN A 78 -15.72 14.92 -2.82
N TRP A 79 -14.95 16.01 -2.91
CA TRP A 79 -14.60 16.66 -4.18
C TRP A 79 -13.85 15.71 -5.15
N VAL A 80 -13.08 14.75 -4.64
CA VAL A 80 -12.35 13.77 -5.46
C VAL A 80 -13.33 12.81 -6.10
N ASN A 81 -14.30 12.32 -5.32
CA ASN A 81 -15.35 11.43 -5.82
C ASN A 81 -16.22 12.12 -6.88
N GLU A 82 -16.53 13.40 -6.68
CA GLU A 82 -17.25 14.22 -7.66
C GLU A 82 -16.45 14.37 -8.95
N ARG A 83 -15.15 14.70 -8.85
CA ARG A 83 -14.25 14.81 -9.99
C ARG A 83 -14.14 13.49 -10.77
N TRP A 84 -14.01 12.36 -10.06
CA TRP A 84 -13.90 11.04 -10.67
C TRP A 84 -15.15 10.66 -11.47
N LYS A 85 -16.36 10.96 -10.96
CA LYS A 85 -17.61 10.72 -11.68
C LYS A 85 -17.65 11.45 -13.02
N VAL A 86 -17.16 12.69 -13.06
CA VAL A 86 -17.07 13.48 -14.30
C VAL A 86 -16.11 12.82 -15.30
N LEU A 87 -14.93 12.37 -14.84
CA LEU A 87 -13.91 11.75 -15.70
C LEU A 87 -14.27 10.36 -16.21
N ARG A 88 -15.15 9.63 -15.51
CA ARG A 88 -15.62 8.29 -15.91
C ARG A 88 -16.74 8.30 -16.94
N THR A 89 -17.28 9.48 -17.26
CA THR A 89 -18.21 9.63 -18.38
C THR A 89 -17.44 9.29 -19.66
N PRO A 90 -17.94 8.40 -20.54
CA PRO A 90 -17.26 8.11 -21.80
C PRO A 90 -17.03 9.44 -22.53
N GLN A 91 -15.79 9.69 -22.99
CA GLN A 91 -15.58 10.77 -23.93
C GLN A 91 -16.31 10.41 -25.24
N PRO A 92 -17.06 11.35 -25.85
CA PRO A 92 -17.71 11.12 -27.13
C PRO A 92 -16.70 10.82 -28.25
#